data_AF-H3AFS3-F1
#
_entry.id   AF-H3AFS3-F1
#
_cell.length_a   1.000
_cell.length_b   1.000
_cell.length_c   1.000
_cell.angle_alpha   90.00
_cell.angle_beta   90.00
_cell.angle_gamma   90.00
#
_symmetry.space_group_name_H-M   'P 1'
#
loop_
_entity.id
_entity.type
_entity.pdbx_description
1 polymer ?
#
loop_
_entity_poly.entity_id
_entity_poly.type
_entity_poly.pdbx_seq_one_letter_code
_entity_poly.pdbx_strand_id
1 'polypeptide(L)'
;WQHLSRNITIHETSDCHFEACLLLEALPVLNRIVNVTLTLAMSNLAFRGHREIIGEGNSDNVLSIIELLAKYDPVLAELIRKPKGSTMYLSPKIRNEIIRLLSDQVTESIVNDIKNAPFYSLLMDTTQDLSKVDQLSQVFWYVTIEKDEKGNPAKININESFLGFHEVSGQLGANLESDIVKCIEDKGLELSKLQG
;
A
#
# COMPACT_ATOMS: atom_id res chain seq x y z
N TRP A 1 -9.86 14.62 -48.57
CA TRP A 1 -10.59 15.33 -47.50
C TRP A 1 -11.70 14.48 -46.88
N GLN A 2 -12.73 14.01 -47.62
CA GLN A 2 -13.80 13.17 -47.05
C GLN A 2 -13.30 11.84 -46.46
N HIS A 3 -12.36 11.17 -47.13
CA HIS A 3 -11.72 9.96 -46.59
C HIS A 3 -10.90 10.22 -45.31
N LEU A 4 -10.22 11.35 -45.23
CA LEU A 4 -9.43 11.73 -44.06
C LEU A 4 -10.33 12.05 -42.86
N SER A 5 -11.39 12.82 -43.08
CA SER A 5 -12.39 13.14 -42.06
C SER A 5 -13.07 11.88 -41.53
N ARG A 6 -13.47 10.96 -42.41
CA ARG A 6 -14.06 9.68 -42.01
C ARG A 6 -13.09 8.84 -41.16
N ASN A 7 -11.82 8.78 -41.52
CA ASN A 7 -10.82 8.01 -40.77
C ASN A 7 -10.54 8.63 -39.39
N ILE A 8 -10.52 9.95 -39.28
CA ILE A 8 -10.41 10.64 -37.98
C ILE A 8 -11.61 10.33 -37.10
N THR A 9 -12.84 10.43 -37.64
CA THR A 9 -14.05 10.10 -36.88
C THR A 9 -14.06 8.66 -36.39
N ILE A 10 -13.68 7.70 -37.24
CA ILE A 10 -13.60 6.27 -36.84
C ILE A 10 -12.56 6.06 -35.74
N HIS A 11 -11.42 6.77 -35.78
CA HIS A 11 -10.42 6.71 -34.73
C HIS A 11 -10.91 7.36 -33.44
N GLU A 12 -11.46 8.57 -33.49
CA GLU A 12 -11.98 9.31 -32.32
C GLU A 12 -13.13 8.59 -31.62
N THR A 13 -13.95 7.82 -32.35
CA THR A 13 -15.05 7.03 -31.76
C THR A 13 -14.68 5.57 -31.50
N SER A 14 -13.42 5.17 -31.69
CA SER A 14 -12.98 3.81 -31.41
C SER A 14 -12.81 3.56 -29.92
N ASP A 15 -13.11 2.34 -29.46
CA ASP A 15 -12.93 1.95 -28.06
C ASP A 15 -11.48 2.10 -27.60
N CYS A 16 -10.52 1.80 -28.49
CA CYS A 16 -9.09 1.93 -28.17
C CYS A 16 -8.67 3.38 -27.96
N HIS A 17 -9.24 4.33 -28.71
CA HIS A 17 -9.01 5.75 -28.46
C HIS A 17 -9.66 6.21 -27.16
N PHE A 18 -10.88 5.75 -26.89
CA PHE A 18 -11.59 6.07 -25.64
C PHE A 18 -10.83 5.57 -24.41
N GLU A 19 -10.37 4.32 -24.41
CA GLU A 19 -9.51 3.76 -23.35
C GLU A 19 -8.20 4.53 -23.19
N ALA A 20 -7.53 4.84 -24.31
CA ALA A 20 -6.28 5.59 -24.28
C ALA A 20 -6.46 7.00 -23.72
N CYS A 21 -7.53 7.71 -24.11
CA CYS A 21 -7.88 9.02 -23.57
C CYS A 21 -8.22 8.95 -22.08
N LEU A 22 -8.99 7.94 -21.66
CA LEU A 22 -9.33 7.73 -20.25
C LEU A 22 -8.07 7.48 -19.41
N LEU A 23 -7.14 6.67 -19.90
CA LEU A 23 -5.84 6.41 -19.26
C LEU A 23 -4.97 7.68 -19.21
N LEU A 24 -4.95 8.47 -20.28
CA LEU A 24 -4.18 9.71 -20.36
C LEU A 24 -4.67 10.74 -19.32
N GLU A 25 -5.99 10.79 -19.05
CA GLU A 25 -6.57 11.67 -18.04
C GLU A 25 -6.41 11.12 -16.60
N ALA A 26 -6.57 9.81 -16.42
CA ALA A 26 -6.59 9.18 -15.09
C ALA A 26 -5.19 8.99 -14.48
N LEU A 27 -4.22 8.58 -15.29
CA LEU A 27 -2.88 8.20 -14.82
C LEU A 27 -2.14 9.37 -14.13
N PRO A 28 -2.16 10.60 -14.66
CA PRO A 28 -1.51 11.74 -14.00
C PRO A 28 -2.13 12.06 -12.63
N VAL A 29 -3.45 11.94 -12.49
CA VAL A 29 -4.15 12.14 -11.21
C VAL A 29 -3.74 11.06 -10.21
N LEU A 30 -3.83 9.80 -10.61
CA LEU A 30 -3.52 8.67 -9.73
C LEU A 30 -2.07 8.70 -9.26
N ASN A 31 -1.12 9.00 -10.15
CA ASN A 31 0.30 9.12 -9.81
C ASN A 31 0.54 10.12 -8.67
N ARG A 32 -0.14 11.27 -8.71
CA ARG A 32 -0.04 12.30 -7.65
C ARG A 32 -0.62 11.82 -6.33
N ILE A 33 -1.79 11.17 -6.35
CA ILE A 33 -2.43 10.63 -5.14
C ILE A 33 -1.54 9.54 -4.51
N VAL A 34 -0.97 8.66 -5.32
CA VAL A 34 -0.02 7.64 -4.87
C VAL A 34 1.22 8.28 -4.26
N ASN A 35 1.83 9.29 -4.91
CA ASN A 35 3.00 9.97 -4.37
C ASN A 35 2.71 10.70 -3.05
N VAL A 36 1.55 11.33 -2.91
CA VAL A 36 1.13 11.94 -1.62
C VAL A 36 0.98 10.85 -0.55
N THR A 37 0.36 9.72 -0.88
CA THR A 37 0.18 8.60 0.04
C THR A 37 1.53 8.03 0.48
N LEU A 38 2.44 7.77 -0.46
CA LEU A 38 3.81 7.31 -0.17
C LEU A 38 4.57 8.32 0.69
N THR A 39 4.47 9.62 0.38
CA THR A 39 5.13 10.68 1.16
C THR A 39 4.68 10.66 2.62
N LEU A 40 3.36 10.52 2.87
CA LEU A 40 2.84 10.41 4.23
C LEU A 40 3.36 9.15 4.93
N ALA A 41 3.34 8.00 4.25
CA ALA A 41 3.82 6.73 4.78
C ALA A 41 5.30 6.79 5.17
N MET A 42 6.16 7.26 4.26
CA MET A 42 7.60 7.40 4.47
C MET A 42 7.96 8.42 5.55
N SER A 43 7.09 9.42 5.78
CA SER A 43 7.28 10.43 6.82
C SER A 43 6.64 10.05 8.15
N ASN A 44 6.09 8.84 8.27
CA ASN A 44 5.34 8.36 9.44
C ASN A 44 4.18 9.32 9.86
N LEU A 45 3.53 9.92 8.86
CA LEU A 45 2.38 10.81 9.05
C LEU A 45 1.08 10.03 8.83
N ALA A 46 0.08 10.30 9.66
CA ALA A 46 -1.24 9.69 9.51
C ALA A 46 -1.82 10.04 8.12
N PHE A 47 -2.46 9.07 7.46
CA PHE A 47 -3.19 9.35 6.22
C PHE A 47 -4.48 10.12 6.47
N ARG A 48 -5.14 9.81 7.60
CA ARG A 48 -6.47 10.31 7.96
C ARG A 48 -6.41 11.44 8.99
N GLY A 49 -7.42 12.30 8.91
CA GLY A 49 -7.75 13.33 9.89
C GLY A 49 -9.12 13.02 10.51
N HIS A 50 -9.72 14.01 11.16
CA HIS A 50 -11.03 13.83 11.81
C HIS A 50 -12.20 13.88 10.81
N ARG A 51 -11.98 14.45 9.62
CA ARG A 51 -12.99 14.63 8.57
C ARG A 51 -12.44 14.20 7.21
N GLU A 52 -13.30 13.67 6.36
CA GLU A 52 -12.95 13.20 5.00
C GLU A 52 -13.49 14.14 3.90
N ILE A 53 -13.51 15.46 4.18
CA ILE A 53 -14.09 16.48 3.30
C ILE A 53 -13.03 17.54 2.98
N ILE A 54 -12.82 17.82 1.69
CA ILE A 54 -11.88 18.87 1.21
C ILE A 54 -12.38 20.26 1.62
N GLY A 55 -11.47 21.14 2.04
CA GLY A 55 -11.77 22.52 2.40
C GLY A 55 -12.40 22.71 3.79
N GLU A 56 -12.57 21.64 4.57
CA GLU A 56 -12.95 21.75 5.98
C GLU A 56 -11.71 21.71 6.88
N GLY A 57 -11.75 22.48 7.98
CA GLY A 57 -10.74 22.37 9.03
C GLY A 57 -10.70 20.96 9.63
N ASN A 58 -9.49 20.42 9.85
CA ASN A 58 -9.24 19.04 10.27
C ASN A 58 -9.65 17.97 9.24
N SER A 59 -9.60 18.32 7.95
CA SER A 59 -9.66 17.34 6.86
C SER A 59 -8.48 16.37 6.93
N ASP A 60 -8.63 15.22 6.29
CA ASP A 60 -7.56 14.24 6.25
C ASP A 60 -6.29 14.77 5.56
N ASN A 61 -5.14 14.20 5.96
CA ASN A 61 -3.83 14.70 5.52
C ASN A 61 -3.62 14.51 4.02
N VAL A 62 -4.15 13.43 3.44
CA VAL A 62 -4.09 13.20 1.98
C VAL A 62 -4.82 14.33 1.23
N LEU A 63 -6.06 14.64 1.60
CA LEU A 63 -6.86 15.70 1.00
C LEU A 63 -6.25 17.08 1.25
N SER A 64 -5.75 17.33 2.47
CA SER A 64 -5.07 18.59 2.81
C SER A 64 -3.87 18.85 1.91
N ILE A 65 -3.03 17.83 1.67
CA ILE A 65 -1.88 17.94 0.77
C ILE A 65 -2.34 18.09 -0.69
N ILE A 66 -3.35 17.35 -1.13
CA ILE A 66 -3.90 17.50 -2.49
C ILE A 66 -4.45 18.90 -2.72
N GLU A 67 -5.16 19.47 -1.74
CA GLU A 67 -5.67 20.85 -1.78
C GLU A 67 -4.55 21.88 -1.84
N LEU A 68 -3.46 21.66 -1.09
CA LEU A 68 -2.26 22.49 -1.19
C LEU A 68 -1.62 22.40 -2.59
N LEU A 69 -1.42 21.20 -3.11
CA LEU A 69 -0.79 20.96 -4.41
C LEU A 69 -1.65 21.51 -5.56
N ALA A 70 -2.97 21.47 -5.44
CA ALA A 70 -3.90 22.03 -6.43
C ALA A 70 -3.73 23.54 -6.65
N LYS A 71 -3.04 24.26 -5.75
CA LYS A 71 -2.67 25.67 -5.98
C LYS A 71 -1.57 25.85 -7.04
N TYR A 72 -0.80 24.79 -7.29
CA TYR A 72 0.38 24.80 -8.16
C TYR A 72 0.30 23.78 -9.30
N ASP A 73 -0.58 22.79 -9.17
CA ASP A 73 -0.77 21.71 -10.13
C ASP A 73 -2.13 21.83 -10.83
N PRO A 74 -2.18 22.12 -12.14
CA PRO A 74 -3.43 22.32 -12.86
C PRO A 74 -4.28 21.06 -12.97
N VAL A 75 -3.67 19.86 -12.96
CA VAL A 75 -4.39 18.59 -13.00
C VAL A 75 -5.17 18.39 -11.70
N LEU A 76 -4.53 18.66 -10.56
CA LEU A 76 -5.21 18.60 -9.26
C LEU A 76 -6.21 19.74 -9.09
N ALA A 77 -5.91 20.94 -9.60
CA ALA A 77 -6.84 22.07 -9.60
C ALA A 77 -8.15 21.73 -10.33
N GLU A 78 -8.04 21.10 -11.50
CA GLU A 78 -9.21 20.64 -12.23
C GLU A 78 -9.96 19.55 -11.46
N LEU A 79 -9.24 18.57 -10.91
CA LEU A 79 -9.80 17.48 -10.12
C LEU A 79 -10.66 18.02 -8.97
N ILE A 80 -10.15 18.95 -8.15
CA ILE A 80 -10.90 19.45 -6.99
C ILE A 80 -12.07 20.37 -7.37
N ARG A 81 -12.06 20.97 -8.57
CA ARG A 81 -13.15 21.82 -9.08
C ARG A 81 -14.35 21.01 -9.56
N LYS A 82 -14.15 19.73 -9.89
CA LYS A 82 -15.24 18.85 -10.35
C LYS A 82 -16.33 18.72 -9.27
N PRO A 83 -17.62 18.63 -9.64
CA PRO A 83 -18.73 18.56 -8.68
C PRO A 83 -18.56 17.43 -7.66
N LYS A 84 -19.02 17.64 -6.41
CA LYS A 84 -19.06 16.58 -5.39
C LYS A 84 -19.79 15.35 -5.95
N GLY A 85 -19.14 14.19 -5.89
CA GLY A 85 -19.66 12.91 -6.42
C GLY A 85 -19.16 12.53 -7.82
N SER A 86 -18.48 13.44 -8.54
CA SER A 86 -17.86 13.14 -9.84
C SER A 86 -16.39 12.74 -9.76
N THR A 87 -15.74 12.97 -8.61
CA THR A 87 -14.31 12.71 -8.37
C THR A 87 -14.10 11.36 -7.67
N MET A 88 -14.30 10.27 -8.41
CA MET A 88 -14.19 8.91 -7.85
C MET A 88 -12.84 8.67 -7.15
N TYR A 89 -11.75 9.25 -7.66
CA TYR A 89 -10.38 9.06 -7.17
C TYR A 89 -10.12 9.58 -5.74
N LEU A 90 -10.82 10.64 -5.32
CA LEU A 90 -10.66 11.20 -3.96
C LEU A 90 -11.63 10.61 -2.96
N SER A 91 -12.52 9.71 -3.40
CA SER A 91 -13.46 9.04 -2.50
C SER A 91 -12.70 8.24 -1.43
N PRO A 92 -13.24 8.12 -0.22
CA PRO A 92 -12.63 7.30 0.83
C PRO A 92 -12.38 5.86 0.38
N LYS A 93 -13.28 5.30 -0.43
CA LYS A 93 -13.16 3.95 -0.98
C LYS A 93 -11.90 3.78 -1.82
N ILE A 94 -11.69 4.65 -2.82
CA ILE A 94 -10.52 4.54 -3.71
C ILE A 94 -9.22 4.84 -2.96
N ARG A 95 -9.23 5.80 -2.04
CA ARG A 95 -8.03 6.09 -1.24
C ARG A 95 -7.63 4.91 -0.33
N ASN A 96 -8.60 4.26 0.30
CA ASN A 96 -8.35 3.05 1.08
C ASN A 96 -7.85 1.89 0.20
N GLU A 97 -8.36 1.78 -1.02
CA GLU A 97 -7.87 0.80 -1.98
C GLU A 97 -6.42 1.07 -2.39
N ILE A 98 -6.04 2.34 -2.65
CA ILE A 98 -4.65 2.72 -2.91
C ILE A 98 -3.75 2.38 -1.72
N ILE A 99 -4.15 2.74 -0.50
CA ILE A 99 -3.39 2.43 0.72
C ILE A 99 -3.21 0.91 0.85
N ARG A 100 -4.26 0.14 0.64
CA ARG A 100 -4.21 -1.33 0.69
C ARG A 100 -3.25 -1.88 -0.35
N LEU A 101 -3.36 -1.47 -1.62
CA LEU A 101 -2.47 -1.95 -2.69
C LEU A 101 -1.00 -1.64 -2.42
N LEU A 102 -0.71 -0.45 -1.88
CA LEU A 102 0.66 -0.07 -1.49
C LEU A 102 1.15 -0.92 -0.31
N SER A 103 0.29 -1.16 0.69
CA SER A 103 0.60 -2.03 1.82
C SER A 103 0.88 -3.46 1.35
N ASP A 104 0.02 -4.01 0.50
CA ASP A 104 0.14 -5.37 -0.04
C ASP A 104 1.47 -5.53 -0.79
N GLN A 105 1.85 -4.55 -1.61
CA GLN A 105 3.13 -4.58 -2.35
C GLN A 105 4.34 -4.58 -1.41
N VAL A 106 4.32 -3.78 -0.35
CA VAL A 106 5.41 -3.74 0.65
C VAL A 106 5.46 -5.05 1.42
N THR A 107 4.31 -5.56 1.88
CA THR A 107 4.21 -6.84 2.57
C THR A 107 4.70 -8.00 1.70
N GLU A 108 4.31 -8.04 0.43
CA GLU A 108 4.77 -9.06 -0.53
C GLU A 108 6.28 -9.02 -0.70
N SER A 109 6.86 -7.83 -0.85
CA SER A 109 8.32 -7.65 -0.96
C SER A 109 9.04 -8.21 0.27
N ILE A 110 8.59 -7.86 1.47
CA ILE A 110 9.19 -8.33 2.73
C ILE A 110 9.04 -9.85 2.87
N VAL A 111 7.83 -10.38 2.60
CA VAL A 111 7.57 -11.83 2.65
C VAL A 111 8.44 -12.57 1.66
N ASN A 112 8.65 -12.04 0.46
CA ASN A 112 9.54 -12.63 -0.53
C ASN A 112 11.01 -12.63 -0.05
N ASP A 113 11.47 -11.57 0.60
CA ASP A 113 12.81 -11.56 1.19
C ASP A 113 12.95 -12.62 2.30
N ILE A 114 11.94 -12.78 3.16
CA ILE A 114 11.91 -13.83 4.20
C ILE A 114 11.90 -15.23 3.57
N LYS A 115 11.13 -15.45 2.50
CA LYS A 115 11.10 -16.74 1.77
C LYS A 115 12.47 -17.11 1.22
N ASN A 116 13.19 -16.13 0.69
CA ASN A 116 14.53 -16.31 0.11
C ASN A 116 15.63 -16.39 1.17
N ALA A 117 15.35 -15.99 2.42
CA ALA A 117 16.28 -16.14 3.52
C ALA A 117 16.57 -17.64 3.80
N PRO A 118 17.80 -17.97 4.24
CA PRO A 118 18.13 -19.32 4.67
C PRO A 118 17.39 -19.73 5.95
N PHE A 119 17.13 -18.76 6.83
CA PHE A 119 16.39 -18.90 8.07
C PHE A 119 15.78 -17.56 8.47
N TYR A 120 14.76 -17.61 9.32
CA TYR A 120 14.14 -16.44 9.93
C TYR A 120 13.69 -16.75 11.37
N SER A 121 13.47 -15.71 12.16
CA SER A 121 12.85 -15.79 13.48
C SER A 121 11.57 -14.97 13.48
N LEU A 122 10.61 -15.40 14.29
CA LEU A 122 9.34 -14.70 14.50
C LEU A 122 9.23 -14.29 15.96
N LEU A 123 9.21 -13.00 16.21
CA LEU A 123 8.87 -12.42 17.51
C LEU A 123 7.38 -12.07 17.49
N MET A 124 6.67 -12.62 18.47
CA MET A 124 5.29 -12.25 18.75
C MET A 124 5.17 -11.72 20.16
N ASP A 125 4.56 -10.54 20.31
CA ASP A 125 4.28 -9.94 21.61
C ASP A 125 2.81 -9.51 21.70
N THR A 126 2.18 -9.83 22.83
CA THR A 126 0.79 -9.49 23.12
C THR A 126 0.68 -8.07 23.61
N THR A 127 -0.18 -7.27 22.98
CA THR A 127 -0.56 -5.93 23.42
C THR A 127 -2.08 -5.81 23.47
N GLN A 128 -2.60 -4.95 24.35
CA GLN A 128 -4.02 -4.67 24.42
C GLN A 128 -4.36 -3.42 23.62
N ASP A 129 -5.36 -3.52 22.74
CA ASP A 129 -5.85 -2.37 22.01
C ASP A 129 -6.81 -1.49 22.86
N LEU A 130 -7.26 -0.37 22.28
CA LEU A 130 -8.18 0.55 22.96
C LEU A 130 -9.54 -0.09 23.32
N SER A 131 -9.92 -1.18 22.66
CA SER A 131 -11.13 -1.94 22.93
C SER A 131 -10.92 -3.07 23.95
N LYS A 132 -9.71 -3.19 24.51
CA LYS A 132 -9.27 -4.22 25.45
C LYS A 132 -9.25 -5.63 24.83
N VAL A 133 -9.08 -5.69 23.51
CA VAL A 133 -8.86 -6.94 22.80
C VAL A 133 -7.36 -7.17 22.74
N ASP A 134 -6.93 -8.38 23.11
CA ASP A 134 -5.54 -8.79 23.00
C ASP A 134 -5.18 -8.95 21.52
N GLN A 135 -4.05 -8.39 21.12
CA GLN A 135 -3.49 -8.47 19.78
C GLN A 135 -2.02 -8.92 19.84
N LEU A 136 -1.61 -9.77 18.90
CA LEU A 136 -0.23 -10.20 18.74
C LEU A 136 0.44 -9.35 17.67
N SER A 137 1.44 -8.57 18.06
CA SER A 137 2.37 -7.97 17.11
C SER A 137 3.20 -9.06 16.41
N GLN A 138 3.42 -8.92 15.11
CA GLN A 138 4.23 -9.85 14.32
C GLN A 138 5.49 -9.14 13.83
N VAL A 139 6.65 -9.53 14.35
CA VAL A 139 7.94 -9.00 13.93
C VAL A 139 8.82 -10.14 13.43
N PHE A 140 9.29 -10.03 12.19
CA PHE A 140 10.16 -11.02 11.57
C PHE A 140 11.60 -10.53 11.56
N TRP A 141 12.52 -11.40 11.96
CA TRP A 141 13.95 -11.22 11.76
C TRP A 141 14.44 -12.17 10.68
N TYR A 142 15.12 -11.65 9.67
CA TYR A 142 15.56 -12.46 8.54
C TYR A 142 16.85 -11.92 7.93
N VAL A 143 17.56 -12.82 7.25
CA VAL A 143 18.85 -12.52 6.65
C VAL A 143 18.71 -12.33 5.14
N THR A 144 19.22 -11.21 4.63
CA THR A 144 19.41 -11.01 3.18
C THR A 144 20.89 -11.06 2.84
N ILE A 145 21.23 -11.75 1.75
CA ILE A 145 22.61 -11.92 1.29
C ILE A 145 22.78 -11.13 0.00
N GLU A 146 23.51 -10.02 0.06
CA GLU A 146 23.94 -9.27 -1.11
C GLU A 146 25.03 -10.07 -1.83
N LYS A 147 24.92 -10.16 -3.15
CA LYS A 147 25.87 -10.87 -4.02
C LYS A 147 26.69 -9.87 -4.83
N ASP A 148 27.96 -10.19 -5.07
CA ASP A 148 28.81 -9.43 -5.99
C ASP A 148 28.39 -9.64 -7.46
N GLU A 149 29.05 -8.94 -8.38
CA GLU A 149 28.83 -9.06 -9.83
C GLU A 149 29.06 -10.49 -10.37
N LYS A 150 29.75 -11.35 -9.60
CA LYS A 150 30.04 -12.75 -9.93
C LYS A 150 29.07 -13.72 -9.25
N GLY A 151 28.11 -13.22 -8.49
CA GLY A 151 27.11 -14.02 -7.78
C GLY A 151 27.59 -14.60 -6.44
N ASN A 152 28.79 -14.25 -5.97
CA ASN A 152 29.30 -14.71 -4.67
C ASN A 152 28.71 -13.87 -3.53
N PRO A 153 28.45 -14.46 -2.35
CA PRO A 153 28.06 -13.70 -1.17
C PRO A 153 29.07 -12.62 -0.84
N ALA A 154 28.64 -11.35 -0.85
CA ALA A 154 29.47 -10.18 -0.58
C ALA A 154 29.18 -9.61 0.81
N LYS A 155 27.91 -9.54 1.19
CA LYS A 155 27.47 -8.95 2.45
C LYS A 155 26.22 -9.61 2.98
N ILE A 156 26.14 -9.72 4.31
CA ILE A 156 24.99 -10.25 5.04
C ILE A 156 24.33 -9.06 5.73
N ASN A 157 23.02 -8.90 5.55
CA ASN A 157 22.22 -7.94 6.30
C ASN A 157 21.21 -8.70 7.17
N ILE A 158 21.09 -8.27 8.42
CA ILE A 158 20.05 -8.72 9.33
C ILE A 158 18.95 -7.66 9.28
N ASN A 159 17.74 -8.08 8.93
CA ASN A 159 16.60 -7.20 8.76
C ASN A 159 15.56 -7.52 9.81
N GLU A 160 14.91 -6.48 10.31
CA GLU A 160 13.74 -6.57 11.18
C GLU A 160 12.56 -5.94 10.44
N SER A 161 11.42 -6.62 10.43
CA SER A 161 10.21 -6.09 9.80
C SER A 161 8.96 -6.42 10.60
N PHE A 162 8.22 -5.38 10.94
CA PHE A 162 6.89 -5.49 11.51
C PHE A 162 5.87 -5.74 10.38
N LEU A 163 5.10 -6.82 10.49
CA LEU A 163 4.10 -7.22 9.47
C LEU A 163 2.64 -7.07 9.94
N GLY A 164 2.42 -6.45 11.10
CA GLY A 164 1.09 -6.11 11.58
C GLY A 164 0.71 -6.80 12.88
N PHE A 165 -0.58 -6.70 13.20
CA PHE A 165 -1.18 -7.32 14.36
C PHE A 165 -2.08 -8.48 13.94
N HIS A 166 -2.17 -9.51 14.78
CA HIS A 166 -3.18 -10.56 14.70
C HIS A 166 -4.06 -10.49 15.94
N GLU A 167 -5.38 -10.64 15.78
CA GLU A 167 -6.26 -10.81 16.94
C GLU A 167 -6.01 -12.18 17.57
N VAL A 168 -5.89 -12.25 18.89
CA VAL A 168 -5.57 -13.51 19.57
C VAL A 168 -6.79 -14.41 19.63
N SER A 169 -6.66 -15.67 19.19
CA SER A 169 -7.78 -16.63 19.21
C SER A 169 -8.12 -17.13 20.63
N GLY A 170 -7.21 -16.97 21.58
CA GLY A 170 -7.38 -17.21 23.02
C GLY A 170 -6.07 -17.13 23.80
N GLN A 171 -6.15 -17.00 25.13
CA GLN A 171 -4.95 -16.82 25.99
C GLN A 171 -4.23 -18.12 26.36
N LEU A 172 -4.68 -19.29 25.88
CA LEU A 172 -4.02 -20.56 26.16
C LEU A 172 -2.81 -20.76 25.24
N GLY A 173 -1.78 -21.46 25.72
CA GLY A 173 -0.57 -21.75 24.93
C GLY A 173 -0.86 -22.44 23.59
N ALA A 174 -1.86 -23.33 23.54
CA ALA A 174 -2.27 -24.00 22.30
C ALA A 174 -2.89 -23.04 21.27
N ASN A 175 -3.58 -21.99 21.73
CA ASN A 175 -4.10 -20.95 20.84
C ASN A 175 -2.97 -20.15 20.22
N LEU A 176 -1.99 -19.73 21.04
CA LEU A 176 -0.81 -19.01 20.57
C LEU A 176 0.01 -19.84 19.58
N GLU A 177 0.20 -21.14 19.84
CA GLU A 177 0.84 -22.05 18.89
C GLU A 177 0.10 -22.08 17.55
N SER A 178 -1.24 -22.21 17.58
CA SER A 178 -2.04 -22.20 16.36
C SER A 178 -1.98 -20.86 15.61
N ASP A 179 -1.94 -19.74 16.34
CA ASP A 179 -1.83 -18.40 15.77
C ASP A 179 -0.45 -18.18 15.13
N ILE A 180 0.62 -18.71 15.74
CA ILE A 180 1.99 -18.70 15.18
C ILE A 180 2.04 -19.50 13.87
N VAL A 181 1.57 -20.75 13.89
CA VAL A 181 1.60 -21.63 12.71
C VAL A 181 0.80 -21.01 11.57
N LYS A 182 -0.43 -20.55 11.86
CA LYS A 182 -1.28 -19.88 10.89
C LYS A 182 -0.63 -18.62 10.32
N CYS A 183 -0.01 -17.79 11.15
CA CYS A 183 0.70 -16.59 10.70
C CYS A 183 1.80 -16.89 9.67
N ILE A 184 2.51 -18.00 9.85
CA ILE A 184 3.58 -18.48 8.97
C ILE A 184 2.99 -19.06 7.67
N GLU A 185 1.97 -19.93 7.78
CA GLU A 185 1.31 -20.58 6.65
C GLU A 185 0.56 -19.59 5.75
N ASP A 186 -0.16 -18.61 6.32
CA ASP A 186 -0.90 -17.58 5.57
C ASP A 186 0.04 -16.73 4.68
N LYS A 187 1.32 -16.60 5.08
CA LYS A 187 2.36 -15.91 4.29
C LYS A 187 3.11 -16.85 3.33
N GLY A 188 2.81 -18.14 3.37
CA GLY A 188 3.49 -19.18 2.60
C GLY A 188 4.96 -19.36 3.00
N LEU A 189 5.28 -19.15 4.27
CA LEU A 189 6.63 -19.32 4.82
C LEU A 189 6.83 -20.77 5.27
N GLU A 190 8.06 -21.28 5.12
CA GLU A 190 8.40 -22.64 5.54
C GLU A 190 8.71 -22.67 7.05
N LEU A 191 8.02 -23.52 7.81
CA LEU A 191 8.30 -23.75 9.23
C LEU A 191 9.71 -24.33 9.47
N SER A 192 10.25 -25.11 8.53
CA SER A 192 11.60 -25.69 8.61
C SER A 192 12.72 -24.64 8.67
N LYS A 193 12.45 -23.42 8.17
CA LYS A 193 13.38 -22.29 8.19
C LYS A 193 13.25 -21.42 9.45
N LEU A 194 12.21 -21.64 10.25
CA LEU A 194 12.04 -20.93 11.51
C LEU A 194 13.14 -21.35 12.49
N GLN A 195 13.80 -20.38 13.09
CA GLN A 195 14.84 -20.56 14.10
C GLN A 195 14.57 -19.62 15.28
N GLY A 196 14.78 -20.12 16.50
CA GLY A 196 14.50 -19.39 17.74
C GLY A 196 13.26 -19.91 18.44
#